data_AF-A0A418VB97-F1
#
_entry.id   AF-A0A418VB97-F1
#
_cell.length_a   1.000
_cell.length_b   1.000
_cell.length_c   1.000
_cell.angle_alpha   90.00
_cell.angle_beta   90.00
_cell.angle_gamma   90.00
#
_symmetry.space_group_name_H-M   'P 1'
#
loop_
_entity.id
_entity.type
_entity.pdbx_description
1 polymer ?
#
loop_
_entity_poly.entity_id
_entity_poly.type
_entity_poly.pdbx_seq_one_letter_code
_entity_poly.pdbx_strand_id
1 'polypeptide(L)'
;MTSFYIQFGQIYYEVRESQLFAAYKTARAEEAEAIDLAYMLSADLDVHEGTPSDYIQSEETTQVQALALYWRMQPAYWIENDSNIPDFQEFEHEWLQRLSRNLQNGFYKSSSIGFDPLVFFQDRFKKPELSIIPEFFKQKIRGREIDFLSVYKRGDRGFPSEVSAIIHVFMTLDWKAKAEEYDILSAHFRDLVLEVCAEKPPILENLDFNVAEWLGADPKPLFPEWETLHRNDWLPISLAVHLFQVEHNQAQYN
;
A
#
# COMPACT_ATOMS: atom_id res chain seq x y z
N MET A 1 1.99 12.25 -2.74
CA MET A 1 1.98 11.00 -3.51
C MET A 1 2.97 11.13 -4.66
N THR A 2 3.85 10.15 -4.83
CA THR A 2 4.82 10.14 -5.92
C THR A 2 4.17 9.52 -7.15
N SER A 3 4.27 10.23 -8.28
CA SER A 3 3.82 9.75 -9.58
C SER A 3 5.03 9.54 -10.47
N PHE A 4 5.04 8.46 -11.23
CA PHE A 4 6.08 8.16 -12.20
C PHE A 4 5.55 8.47 -13.59
N TYR A 5 6.33 9.24 -14.36
CA TYR A 5 5.92 9.71 -15.68
C TYR A 5 6.70 8.97 -16.73
N ILE A 6 6.12 7.92 -17.29
CA ILE A 6 6.78 7.21 -18.38
C ILE A 6 6.29 7.84 -19.69
N GLN A 7 7.22 8.35 -20.50
CA GLN A 7 6.93 8.90 -21.82
C GLN A 7 6.98 7.75 -22.84
N PHE A 8 5.85 7.45 -23.49
CA PHE A 8 5.78 6.52 -24.63
C PHE A 8 5.46 7.31 -25.90
N GLY A 9 6.46 7.53 -26.75
CA GLY A 9 6.34 8.42 -27.91
C GLY A 9 5.87 9.83 -27.51
N GLN A 10 4.71 10.27 -28.03
CA GLN A 10 4.10 11.56 -27.69
C GLN A 10 3.15 11.53 -26.46
N ILE A 11 2.98 10.38 -25.81
CA ILE A 11 2.00 10.21 -24.73
C ILE A 11 2.73 10.04 -23.40
N TYR A 12 2.31 10.79 -22.38
CA TYR A 12 2.80 10.70 -21.01
C TYR A 12 1.85 9.86 -20.16
N TYR A 13 2.39 8.90 -19.42
CA TYR A 13 1.62 8.01 -18.56
C TYR A 13 2.03 8.22 -17.12
N GLU A 14 1.05 8.48 -16.28
CA GLU A 14 1.23 8.67 -14.84
C GLU A 14 0.85 7.36 -14.12
N VAL A 15 1.84 6.67 -13.55
CA VAL A 15 1.56 5.55 -12.61
C VAL A 15 1.63 6.08 -11.20
N ARG A 16 0.55 5.86 -10.45
CA ARG A 16 0.50 6.20 -9.03
C ARG A 16 0.74 4.97 -8.17
N GLU A 17 1.53 5.14 -7.11
CA GLU A 17 1.79 4.10 -6.11
C GLU A 17 0.48 3.51 -5.53
N SER A 18 -0.57 4.34 -5.40
CA SER A 18 -1.89 3.94 -4.96
C SER A 18 -2.60 2.97 -5.90
N GLN A 19 -2.41 3.09 -7.22
CA GLN A 19 -2.99 2.17 -8.20
C GLN A 19 -2.33 0.80 -8.13
N LEU A 20 -1.00 0.76 -8.02
CA LEU A 20 -0.24 -0.49 -7.85
C LEU A 20 -0.66 -1.21 -6.57
N PHE A 21 -0.87 -0.45 -5.49
CA PHE A 21 -1.35 -1.02 -4.23
C PHE A 21 -2.81 -1.51 -4.31
N ALA A 22 -3.68 -0.82 -5.05
CA ALA A 22 -5.06 -1.28 -5.28
C ALA A 22 -5.09 -2.59 -6.10
N ALA A 23 -4.23 -2.72 -7.11
CA ALA A 23 -4.09 -3.94 -7.88
C ALA A 23 -3.58 -5.11 -7.02
N TYR A 24 -2.57 -4.86 -6.17
CA TYR A 24 -2.08 -5.83 -5.18
C TYR A 24 -3.21 -6.38 -4.31
N LYS A 25 -4.02 -5.49 -3.74
CA LYS A 25 -5.14 -5.86 -2.87
C LYS A 25 -6.21 -6.66 -3.62
N THR A 26 -6.48 -6.30 -4.88
CA THR A 26 -7.45 -7.03 -5.72
C THR A 26 -6.98 -8.46 -5.99
N ALA A 27 -5.69 -8.65 -6.31
CA ALA A 27 -5.12 -9.97 -6.54
C ALA A 27 -5.17 -10.86 -5.28
N ARG A 28 -5.04 -10.25 -4.10
CA ARG A 28 -5.08 -10.92 -2.80
C ARG A 28 -6.35 -10.58 -2.03
N ALA A 29 -7.51 -10.64 -2.69
CA ALA A 29 -8.79 -10.18 -2.14
C ALA A 29 -9.13 -10.79 -0.76
N GLU A 30 -8.79 -12.07 -0.53
CA GLU A 30 -9.03 -12.77 0.75
C GLU A 30 -8.15 -12.25 1.91
N GLU A 31 -7.09 -11.52 1.60
CA GLU A 31 -6.14 -10.93 2.55
C GLU A 31 -6.11 -9.41 2.48
N ALA A 32 -6.91 -8.80 1.58
CA ALA A 32 -6.88 -7.37 1.29
C ALA A 32 -7.04 -6.50 2.53
N GLU A 33 -7.93 -6.88 3.44
CA GLU A 33 -8.15 -6.19 4.71
C GLU A 33 -6.89 -6.21 5.62
N ALA A 34 -6.21 -7.36 5.70
CA ALA A 34 -4.99 -7.52 6.49
C ALA A 34 -3.81 -6.77 5.87
N ILE A 35 -3.68 -6.81 4.54
CA ILE A 35 -2.67 -6.07 3.78
C ILE A 35 -2.84 -4.56 3.99
N ASP A 36 -4.07 -4.07 3.88
CA ASP A 36 -4.40 -2.66 4.02
C ASP A 36 -4.18 -2.16 5.47
N LEU A 37 -4.55 -2.98 6.46
CA LEU A 37 -4.21 -2.71 7.85
C LEU A 37 -2.70 -2.66 8.07
N ALA A 38 -1.94 -3.60 7.51
CA ALA A 38 -0.49 -3.63 7.67
C ALA A 38 0.20 -2.43 7.00
N TYR A 39 -0.27 -2.02 5.81
CA TYR A 39 0.12 -0.75 5.19
C TYR A 39 -0.16 0.42 6.13
N MET A 40 -1.39 0.53 6.65
CA MET A 40 -1.78 1.58 7.59
C MET A 40 -0.96 1.54 8.88
N LEU A 41 -0.45 0.39 9.34
CA LEU A 41 0.37 0.30 10.56
C LEU A 41 1.87 0.58 10.33
N SER A 42 2.32 0.70 9.08
CA SER A 42 3.74 0.74 8.69
C SER A 42 4.13 1.96 7.85
N ALA A 43 3.18 2.52 7.09
CA ALA A 43 3.37 3.71 6.25
C ALA A 43 3.68 4.94 7.10
N ASP A 44 4.45 5.90 6.62
CA ASP A 44 4.67 7.14 7.36
C ASP A 44 3.45 8.06 7.22
N LEU A 45 2.71 8.34 8.30
CA LEU A 45 1.45 9.09 8.19
C LEU A 45 1.70 10.55 7.76
N ASP A 46 2.85 11.11 8.14
CA ASP A 46 3.23 12.49 7.84
C ASP A 46 3.60 12.68 6.36
N VAL A 47 4.06 11.62 5.70
CA VAL A 47 4.38 11.63 4.25
C VAL A 47 3.16 11.34 3.40
N HIS A 48 2.14 10.71 3.99
CA HIS A 48 0.93 10.26 3.33
C HIS A 48 -0.31 10.95 3.91
N GLU A 49 -0.28 12.26 4.14
CA GLU A 49 -1.33 13.07 4.79
C GLU A 49 -2.77 12.84 4.28
N GLY A 50 -2.97 12.35 3.04
CA GLY A 50 -4.31 11.95 2.55
C GLY A 50 -4.84 10.64 3.15
N THR A 51 -3.95 9.76 3.58
CA THR A 51 -4.26 8.38 4.00
C THR A 51 -5.10 8.33 5.28
N PRO A 52 -4.78 9.06 6.37
CA PRO A 52 -5.65 9.09 7.55
C PRO A 52 -7.04 9.66 7.26
N SER A 53 -7.12 10.75 6.48
CA SER A 53 -8.40 11.37 6.09
C SER A 53 -9.30 10.38 5.36
N ASP A 54 -8.76 9.67 4.37
CA ASP A 54 -9.51 8.71 3.57
C ASP A 54 -10.12 7.60 4.45
N TYR A 55 -9.34 7.09 5.41
CA TYR A 55 -9.84 6.10 6.36
C TYR A 55 -10.93 6.64 7.28
N ILE A 56 -10.76 7.88 7.79
CA ILE A 56 -11.70 8.48 8.74
C ILE A 56 -13.06 8.73 8.08
N GLN A 57 -13.07 9.14 6.81
CA GLN A 57 -14.27 9.59 6.11
C GLN A 57 -15.03 8.48 5.38
N SER A 58 -14.37 7.34 5.10
CA SER A 58 -14.95 6.25 4.31
C SER A 58 -15.73 5.24 5.16
N GLU A 59 -16.96 4.93 4.75
CA GLU A 59 -17.77 3.83 5.32
C GLU A 59 -17.18 2.45 4.98
N GLU A 60 -16.38 2.35 3.91
CA GLU A 60 -15.70 1.11 3.53
C GLU A 60 -14.51 0.77 4.43
N THR A 61 -14.04 1.73 5.23
CA THR A 61 -13.06 1.47 6.28
C THR A 61 -13.64 0.49 7.28
N THR A 62 -12.86 -0.54 7.61
CA THR A 62 -13.27 -1.56 8.58
C THR A 62 -13.03 -1.10 10.02
N GLN A 63 -13.78 -1.66 10.95
CA GLN A 63 -13.63 -1.39 12.39
C GLN A 63 -12.19 -1.61 12.88
N VAL A 64 -11.50 -2.64 12.38
CA VAL A 64 -10.11 -2.93 12.75
C VAL A 64 -9.17 -1.85 12.24
N GLN A 65 -9.31 -1.41 10.99
CA GLN A 65 -8.51 -0.31 10.44
C GLN A 65 -8.73 1.00 11.19
N ALA A 66 -9.99 1.34 11.44
CA ALA A 66 -10.35 2.55 12.19
C ALA A 66 -9.82 2.51 13.63
N LEU A 67 -9.95 1.38 14.32
CA LEU A 67 -9.42 1.22 15.68
C LEU A 67 -7.89 1.31 15.68
N ALA A 68 -7.23 0.64 14.75
CA ALA A 68 -5.79 0.67 14.66
C ALA A 68 -5.26 2.07 14.33
N LEU A 69 -5.95 2.83 13.47
CA LEU A 69 -5.65 4.24 13.21
C LEU A 69 -5.83 5.09 14.47
N TYR A 70 -6.92 4.89 15.23
CA TYR A 70 -7.17 5.60 16.48
C TYR A 70 -6.01 5.44 17.46
N TRP A 71 -5.54 4.20 17.65
CA TRP A 71 -4.38 3.92 18.50
C TRP A 71 -3.08 4.49 17.94
N ARG A 72 -2.90 4.44 16.62
CA ARG A 72 -1.73 4.98 15.94
C ARG A 72 -1.60 6.50 16.11
N MET A 73 -2.73 7.20 16.18
CA MET A 73 -2.78 8.64 16.48
C MET A 73 -2.45 8.99 17.93
N GLN A 74 -2.12 8.02 18.79
CA GLN A 74 -1.70 8.25 20.18
C GLN A 74 -2.76 8.98 21.02
N PRO A 75 -3.93 8.37 21.24
CA PRO A 75 -5.09 9.05 21.83
C PRO A 75 -4.81 9.58 23.25
N ALA A 76 -3.90 8.93 23.99
CA ALA A 76 -3.49 9.38 25.31
C ALA A 76 -2.92 10.82 25.28
N TYR A 77 -2.06 11.13 24.30
CA TYR A 77 -1.49 12.48 24.14
C TYR A 77 -2.58 13.53 24.00
N TRP A 78 -3.57 13.28 23.14
CA TRP A 78 -4.64 14.22 22.88
C TRP A 78 -5.58 14.38 24.08
N ILE A 79 -5.90 13.29 24.78
CA ILE A 79 -6.74 13.33 25.97
C ILE A 79 -6.07 14.12 27.11
N GLU A 80 -4.75 13.99 27.28
CA GLU A 80 -4.00 14.75 28.29
C GLU A 80 -3.93 16.25 27.96
N ASN A 81 -3.93 16.61 26.67
CA ASN A 81 -3.69 17.96 26.18
C ASN A 81 -4.95 18.65 25.60
N ASP A 82 -6.15 18.08 25.77
CA ASP A 82 -7.41 18.52 25.16
C ASP A 82 -7.71 20.02 25.40
N SER A 83 -7.24 20.58 26.52
CA SER A 83 -7.42 21.99 26.87
C SER A 83 -6.36 22.96 26.32
N ASN A 84 -5.29 22.47 25.68
CA ASN A 84 -4.16 23.29 25.23
C ASN A 84 -3.50 22.70 23.97
N ILE A 85 -4.28 22.63 22.90
CA ILE A 85 -3.84 22.07 21.63
C ILE A 85 -3.23 23.20 20.79
N PRO A 86 -1.99 23.05 20.30
CA PRO A 86 -1.40 24.04 19.42
C PRO A 86 -2.17 24.14 18.09
N ASP A 87 -2.32 25.36 17.55
CA ASP A 87 -3.01 25.61 16.27
C ASP A 87 -2.54 24.69 15.13
N PHE A 88 -1.24 24.39 15.05
CA PHE A 88 -0.67 23.53 14.02
C PHE A 88 -1.02 22.04 14.16
N GLN A 89 -1.62 21.63 15.28
CA GLN A 89 -2.05 20.27 15.59
C GLN A 89 -3.57 20.13 15.70
N GLU A 90 -4.34 21.22 15.54
CA GLU A 90 -5.80 21.20 15.64
C GLU A 90 -6.44 20.16 14.70
N PHE A 91 -5.90 20.03 13.50
CA PHE A 91 -6.41 19.10 12.50
C PHE A 91 -6.27 17.63 12.89
N GLU A 92 -5.13 17.23 13.45
CA GLU A 92 -4.92 15.87 13.95
C GLU A 92 -5.86 15.56 15.13
N HIS A 93 -6.10 16.56 15.97
CA HIS A 93 -7.06 16.43 17.06
C HIS A 93 -8.50 16.28 16.55
N GLU A 94 -8.94 17.10 15.59
CA GLU A 94 -10.26 17.00 14.97
C GLU A 94 -10.48 15.62 14.33
N TRP A 95 -9.45 15.10 13.66
CA TRP A 95 -9.44 13.75 13.11
C TRP A 95 -9.63 12.68 14.17
N LEU A 96 -8.91 12.75 15.29
CA LEU A 96 -9.07 11.81 16.40
C LEU A 96 -10.50 11.86 16.96
N GLN A 97 -11.04 13.07 17.17
CA GLN A 97 -12.40 13.25 17.68
C GLN A 97 -13.45 12.67 16.72
N ARG A 98 -13.28 12.88 15.41
CA ARG A 98 -14.16 12.32 14.38
C ARG A 98 -14.09 10.80 14.34
N LEU A 99 -12.88 10.25 14.36
CA LEU A 99 -12.64 8.81 14.37
C LEU A 99 -13.26 8.13 15.60
N SER A 100 -13.07 8.74 16.79
CA SER A 100 -13.68 8.32 18.05
C SER A 100 -15.21 8.25 17.96
N ARG A 101 -15.84 9.33 17.46
CA ARG A 101 -17.29 9.42 17.26
C ARG A 101 -17.80 8.38 16.26
N ASN A 102 -17.11 8.22 15.13
CA ASN A 102 -17.48 7.28 14.09
C ASN A 102 -17.42 5.82 14.59
N LEU A 103 -16.36 5.47 15.34
CA LEU A 103 -16.22 4.16 15.97
C LEU A 103 -17.36 3.87 16.97
N GLN A 104 -17.67 4.82 17.84
CA GLN A 104 -18.74 4.68 18.85
C GLN A 104 -20.14 4.57 18.24
N ASN A 105 -20.37 5.25 17.12
CA ASN A 105 -21.65 5.25 16.42
C ASN A 105 -21.81 4.07 15.44
N GLY A 106 -20.80 3.22 15.30
CA GLY A 106 -20.84 2.08 14.38
C GLY A 106 -20.84 2.47 12.89
N PHE A 107 -20.20 3.59 12.55
CA PHE A 107 -20.10 4.08 11.16
C PHE A 107 -19.30 3.15 10.24
N TYR A 108 -18.29 2.47 10.78
CA TYR A 108 -17.35 1.65 10.01
C TYR A 108 -17.88 0.24 9.74
N LYS A 109 -17.50 -0.30 8.57
CA LYS A 109 -17.80 -1.66 8.15
C LYS A 109 -17.29 -2.70 9.14
N SER A 110 -18.03 -3.78 9.34
CA SER A 110 -17.58 -4.91 10.17
C SER A 110 -16.29 -5.52 9.61
N SER A 111 -15.38 -5.89 10.50
CA SER A 111 -14.10 -6.49 10.14
C SER A 111 -14.21 -8.01 10.04
N SER A 112 -13.51 -8.62 9.08
CA SER A 112 -13.39 -10.08 8.98
C SER A 112 -12.24 -10.64 9.83
N ILE A 113 -11.31 -9.77 10.25
CA ILE A 113 -10.09 -10.13 10.98
C ILE A 113 -10.16 -9.68 12.44
N GLY A 114 -9.41 -10.37 13.30
CA GLY A 114 -9.25 -9.98 14.69
C GLY A 114 -8.17 -8.93 14.86
N PHE A 115 -8.32 -8.06 15.85
CA PHE A 115 -7.28 -7.10 16.23
C PHE A 115 -7.34 -6.78 17.72
N ASP A 116 -6.21 -6.94 18.39
CA ASP A 116 -6.03 -6.55 19.79
C ASP A 116 -5.08 -5.34 19.87
N PRO A 117 -5.62 -4.12 20.08
CA PRO A 117 -4.80 -2.92 20.08
C PRO A 117 -3.80 -2.92 21.24
N LEU A 118 -4.16 -3.50 22.40
CA LEU A 118 -3.27 -3.53 23.56
C LEU A 118 -2.07 -4.41 23.27
N VAL A 119 -2.28 -5.62 22.74
CA VAL A 119 -1.19 -6.53 22.38
C VAL A 119 -0.28 -5.91 21.30
N PHE A 120 -0.85 -5.32 20.26
CA PHE A 120 -0.06 -4.78 19.15
C PHE A 120 0.79 -3.56 19.54
N PHE A 121 0.23 -2.66 20.35
CA PHE A 121 0.87 -1.38 20.67
C PHE A 121 1.63 -1.37 22.00
N GLN A 122 1.54 -2.43 22.82
CA GLN A 122 2.22 -2.53 24.12
C GLN A 122 3.73 -2.22 24.05
N ASP A 123 4.42 -2.73 23.04
CA ASP A 123 5.87 -2.53 22.89
C ASP A 123 6.22 -1.22 22.16
N ARG A 124 5.28 -0.69 21.37
CA ARG A 124 5.48 0.53 20.57
C ARG A 124 5.34 1.80 21.40
N PHE A 125 4.42 1.80 22.37
CA PHE A 125 4.30 2.88 23.32
C PHE A 125 5.07 2.53 24.59
N LYS A 126 6.32 2.99 24.69
CA LYS A 126 7.19 2.77 25.87
C LYS A 126 6.60 3.27 27.19
N LYS A 127 5.49 4.02 27.14
CA LYS A 127 4.43 4.17 28.13
C LYS A 127 3.32 4.99 27.48
N PRO A 128 2.07 4.56 27.58
CA PRO A 128 0.98 5.51 27.66
C PRO A 128 0.24 5.29 28.98
N GLU A 129 -0.34 6.35 29.52
CA GLU A 129 -1.35 6.24 30.57
C GLU A 129 -2.60 5.56 29.98
N LEU A 130 -2.52 4.26 29.70
CA LEU A 130 -3.62 3.47 29.14
C LEU A 130 -4.91 3.66 29.94
N SER A 131 -4.80 4.00 31.23
CA SER A 131 -5.90 4.35 32.11
C SER A 131 -6.82 5.44 31.56
N ILE A 132 -6.30 6.46 30.87
CA ILE A 132 -7.11 7.59 30.39
C ILE A 132 -7.86 7.27 29.10
N ILE A 133 -7.40 6.27 28.34
CA ILE A 133 -8.08 5.83 27.12
C ILE A 133 -9.41 5.16 27.52
N PRO A 134 -10.56 5.51 26.92
CA PRO A 134 -11.84 4.89 27.24
C PRO A 134 -11.84 3.38 26.98
N GLU A 135 -12.55 2.63 27.84
CA GLU A 135 -12.55 1.15 27.81
C GLU A 135 -13.03 0.58 26.48
N PHE A 136 -13.97 1.26 25.82
CA PHE A 136 -14.45 0.88 24.49
C PHE A 136 -13.32 0.69 23.47
N PHE A 137 -12.32 1.58 23.47
CA PHE A 137 -11.21 1.54 22.52
C PHE A 137 -10.13 0.51 22.88
N LYS A 138 -10.19 -0.08 24.08
CA LYS A 138 -9.25 -1.14 24.51
C LYS A 138 -9.73 -2.54 24.13
N GLN A 139 -10.97 -2.67 23.71
CA GLN A 139 -11.58 -3.96 23.44
C GLN A 139 -10.99 -4.58 22.16
N LYS A 140 -10.61 -5.85 22.27
CA LYS A 140 -10.24 -6.67 21.11
C LYS A 140 -11.43 -6.80 20.16
N ILE A 141 -11.22 -6.50 18.89
CA ILE A 141 -12.16 -6.86 17.82
C ILE A 141 -11.96 -8.35 17.51
N ARG A 142 -13.06 -9.12 17.51
CA ARG A 142 -13.04 -10.55 17.22
C ARG A 142 -13.11 -10.76 15.70
N GLY A 143 -12.34 -11.72 15.21
CA GLY A 143 -12.35 -12.15 13.81
C GLY A 143 -11.30 -13.23 13.59
N ARG A 144 -10.98 -13.51 12.33
CA ARG A 144 -9.89 -14.42 11.98
C ARG A 144 -8.57 -13.88 12.52
N GLU A 145 -7.82 -14.70 13.26
CA GLU A 145 -6.46 -14.34 13.69
C GLU A 145 -5.54 -14.27 12.47
N ILE A 146 -4.77 -13.19 12.38
CA ILE A 146 -3.83 -12.93 11.30
C ILE A 146 -2.46 -12.67 11.93
N ASP A 147 -1.43 -13.33 11.41
CA ASP A 147 -0.06 -12.87 11.61
C ASP A 147 0.22 -11.73 10.62
N PHE A 148 0.07 -10.50 11.10
CA PHE A 148 0.26 -9.31 10.27
C PHE A 148 1.67 -9.21 9.70
N LEU A 149 2.68 -9.71 10.42
CA LEU A 149 4.07 -9.68 9.96
C LEU A 149 4.32 -10.71 8.86
N SER A 150 3.60 -11.84 8.84
CA SER A 150 3.72 -12.83 7.77
C SER A 150 3.00 -12.40 6.49
N VAL A 151 1.84 -11.73 6.61
CA VAL A 151 1.10 -11.21 5.45
C VAL A 151 1.84 -10.03 4.80
N TYR A 152 2.58 -9.29 5.61
CA TYR A 152 3.26 -8.07 5.22
C TYR A 152 4.78 -8.19 5.32
N LYS A 153 5.40 -8.62 4.21
CA LYS A 153 6.85 -8.44 4.02
C LYS A 153 7.11 -6.95 3.79
N ARG A 154 7.65 -6.26 4.80
CA ARG A 154 7.81 -4.81 4.79
C ARG A 154 8.73 -4.37 3.64
N GLY A 155 8.16 -3.57 2.73
CA GLY A 155 8.91 -2.84 1.72
C GLY A 155 9.15 -1.39 2.14
N ASP A 156 9.47 -0.56 1.15
CA ASP A 156 9.70 0.88 1.34
C ASP A 156 8.39 1.65 1.47
N ARG A 157 8.42 2.74 2.27
CA ARG A 157 7.31 3.69 2.43
C ARG A 157 5.99 3.05 2.89
N GLY A 158 6.05 1.91 3.55
CA GLY A 158 4.86 1.20 4.04
C GLY A 158 4.20 0.30 3.01
N PHE A 159 4.64 0.27 1.76
CA PHE A 159 4.13 -0.69 0.79
C PHE A 159 4.65 -2.12 1.04
N PRO A 160 3.88 -3.16 0.67
CA PRO A 160 4.40 -4.52 0.61
C PRO A 160 5.63 -4.58 -0.29
N SER A 161 6.60 -5.43 0.06
CA SER A 161 7.88 -5.55 -0.64
C SER A 161 7.74 -5.76 -2.16
N GLU A 162 6.72 -6.50 -2.59
CA GLU A 162 6.43 -6.74 -4.00
C GLU A 162 5.93 -5.46 -4.72
N VAL A 163 5.12 -4.64 -4.04
CA VAL A 163 4.69 -3.33 -4.57
C VAL A 163 5.87 -2.39 -4.64
N SER A 164 6.69 -2.32 -3.58
CA SER A 164 7.91 -1.52 -3.57
C SER A 164 8.86 -1.92 -4.70
N ALA A 165 9.02 -3.22 -4.96
CA ALA A 165 9.83 -3.71 -6.07
C ALA A 165 9.38 -3.17 -7.43
N ILE A 166 8.09 -3.25 -7.70
CA ILE A 166 7.51 -2.74 -8.95
C ILE A 166 7.72 -1.23 -9.05
N ILE A 167 7.50 -0.49 -7.96
CA ILE A 167 7.77 0.96 -7.89
C ILE A 167 9.23 1.28 -8.23
N HIS A 168 10.19 0.55 -7.66
CA HIS A 168 11.62 0.76 -7.92
C HIS A 168 12.00 0.47 -9.38
N VAL A 169 11.43 -0.58 -9.98
CA VAL A 169 11.62 -0.87 -11.41
C VAL A 169 11.10 0.29 -12.26
N PHE A 170 9.91 0.83 -11.95
CA PHE A 170 9.37 1.98 -12.68
C PHE A 170 10.17 3.26 -12.50
N MET A 171 10.65 3.53 -11.30
CA MET A 171 11.53 4.68 -11.05
C MET A 171 12.80 4.59 -11.90
N THR A 172 13.39 3.39 -11.98
CA THR A 172 14.62 3.15 -12.74
C THR A 172 14.36 3.27 -14.25
N LEU A 173 13.25 2.70 -14.73
CA LEU A 173 12.83 2.81 -16.13
C LEU A 173 12.52 4.26 -16.51
N ASP A 174 11.77 5.00 -15.70
CA ASP A 174 11.48 6.42 -15.92
C ASP A 174 12.78 7.23 -16.01
N TRP A 175 13.72 6.99 -15.08
CA TRP A 175 15.00 7.68 -15.10
C TRP A 175 15.85 7.38 -16.34
N LYS A 176 15.94 6.11 -16.75
CA LYS A 176 16.70 5.71 -17.95
C LYS A 176 15.97 6.12 -19.25
N ALA A 177 14.65 6.01 -19.30
CA ALA A 177 13.83 6.39 -20.45
C ALA A 177 13.76 7.91 -20.64
N LYS A 178 13.84 8.74 -19.59
CA LYS A 178 13.96 10.20 -19.77
C LYS A 178 15.19 10.64 -20.57
N ALA A 179 16.17 9.76 -20.77
CA ALA A 179 17.31 10.03 -21.64
C ALA A 179 17.03 9.82 -23.14
N GLU A 180 16.01 9.02 -23.53
CA GLU A 180 15.73 8.64 -24.92
C GLU A 180 14.23 8.32 -25.16
N GLU A 181 13.66 8.62 -26.33
CA GLU A 181 12.26 8.23 -26.62
C GLU A 181 12.16 6.74 -27.03
N TYR A 182 11.28 5.97 -26.38
CA TYR A 182 11.07 4.53 -26.64
C TYR A 182 9.64 4.21 -27.11
N ASP A 183 9.51 3.21 -28.01
CA ASP A 183 8.25 2.49 -28.31
C ASP A 183 8.17 1.22 -27.45
N ILE A 184 7.06 1.01 -26.75
CA ILE A 184 6.85 -0.07 -25.77
C ILE A 184 6.87 -1.48 -26.39
N LEU A 185 6.62 -1.60 -27.70
CA LEU A 185 6.72 -2.86 -28.43
C LEU A 185 8.07 -3.04 -29.14
N SER A 186 8.98 -2.07 -29.00
CA SER A 186 10.28 -2.13 -29.65
C SER A 186 11.24 -3.08 -28.93
N ALA A 187 12.16 -3.65 -29.71
CA ALA A 187 13.29 -4.41 -29.16
C ALA A 187 14.17 -3.55 -28.23
N HIS A 188 14.28 -2.24 -28.49
CA HIS A 188 15.09 -1.32 -27.68
C HIS A 188 14.52 -1.16 -26.26
N PHE A 189 13.20 -1.02 -26.14
CA PHE A 189 12.52 -0.99 -24.85
C PHE A 189 12.62 -2.34 -24.12
N ARG A 190 12.42 -3.45 -24.86
CA ARG A 190 12.62 -4.80 -24.33
C ARG A 190 14.02 -4.96 -23.71
N ASP A 191 15.05 -4.52 -24.41
CA ASP A 191 16.44 -4.68 -24.00
C ASP A 191 16.78 -3.78 -22.80
N LEU A 192 16.28 -2.53 -22.76
CA LEU A 192 16.39 -1.64 -21.59
C LEU A 192 15.77 -2.26 -20.33
N VAL A 193 14.60 -2.87 -20.49
CA VAL A 193 13.88 -3.51 -19.39
C VAL A 193 14.64 -4.73 -18.86
N LEU A 194 15.26 -5.52 -19.75
CA LEU A 194 16.15 -6.61 -19.36
C LEU A 194 17.40 -6.10 -18.63
N GLU A 195 17.98 -4.98 -19.05
CA GLU A 195 19.12 -4.35 -18.39
C GLU A 195 18.77 -3.94 -16.95
N VAL A 196 17.65 -3.23 -16.74
CA VAL A 196 17.18 -2.82 -15.41
C VAL A 196 16.96 -4.02 -14.49
N CYS A 197 16.49 -5.14 -15.02
CA CYS A 197 16.26 -6.35 -14.22
C CYS A 197 17.56 -7.13 -13.95
N ALA A 198 18.49 -7.15 -14.91
CA ALA A 198 19.80 -7.76 -14.75
C ALA A 198 20.67 -7.03 -13.71
N GLU A 199 20.48 -5.72 -13.55
CA GLU A 199 21.09 -4.93 -12.47
C GLU A 199 20.63 -5.36 -11.07
N LYS A 200 19.57 -6.19 -10.98
CA LYS A 200 18.99 -6.73 -9.75
C LYS A 200 18.90 -5.66 -8.65
N PRO A 201 17.91 -4.76 -8.70
CA PRO A 201 17.58 -3.93 -7.55
C PRO A 201 17.60 -4.81 -6.29
N PRO A 202 18.28 -4.42 -5.20
CA PRO A 202 18.50 -5.29 -4.02
C PRO A 202 17.20 -5.90 -3.45
N ILE A 203 16.08 -5.25 -3.72
CA ILE A 203 14.73 -5.66 -3.37
C ILE A 203 14.24 -6.90 -4.16
N LEU A 204 14.70 -7.12 -5.40
CA LEU A 204 14.34 -8.28 -6.22
C LEU A 204 15.10 -9.56 -5.82
N GLU A 205 16.28 -9.44 -5.21
CA GLU A 205 17.15 -10.59 -4.91
C GLU A 205 16.59 -11.53 -3.83
N ASN A 206 15.69 -11.02 -2.98
CA ASN A 206 15.14 -11.74 -1.82
C ASN A 206 13.63 -11.96 -1.87
N LEU A 207 12.99 -11.63 -2.99
CA LEU A 207 11.56 -11.80 -3.15
C LEU A 207 11.25 -13.20 -3.69
N ASP A 208 10.67 -14.04 -2.83
CA ASP A 208 9.95 -15.24 -3.26
C ASP A 208 8.64 -14.79 -3.94
N PHE A 209 8.75 -14.45 -5.22
CA PHE A 209 7.72 -13.83 -6.05
C PHE A 209 6.58 -14.82 -6.33
N ASN A 210 5.48 -14.74 -5.58
CA ASN A 210 4.22 -15.37 -5.97
C ASN A 210 3.27 -14.39 -6.69
N VAL A 211 3.80 -13.60 -7.62
CA VAL A 211 3.04 -12.64 -8.45
C VAL A 211 2.17 -13.33 -9.51
N ALA A 212 2.26 -14.66 -9.60
CA ALA A 212 1.32 -15.48 -10.38
C ALA A 212 -0.13 -15.07 -10.12
N GLU A 213 -0.49 -14.76 -8.88
CA GLU A 213 -1.86 -14.39 -8.51
C GLU A 213 -2.34 -13.08 -9.14
N TRP A 214 -1.46 -12.14 -9.46
CA TRP A 214 -1.87 -10.86 -10.07
C TRP A 214 -2.07 -10.94 -11.58
N LEU A 215 -1.33 -11.84 -12.24
CA LEU A 215 -1.41 -12.05 -13.69
C LEU A 215 -2.30 -13.24 -14.05
N GLY A 216 -2.83 -13.96 -13.06
CA GLY A 216 -3.68 -15.13 -13.24
C GLY A 216 -2.92 -16.46 -13.26
N ALA A 217 -3.66 -17.57 -13.41
CA ALA A 217 -3.15 -18.93 -13.21
C ALA A 217 -2.01 -19.35 -14.16
N ASP A 218 -1.85 -18.69 -15.31
CA ASP A 218 -0.80 -18.96 -16.30
C ASP A 218 -0.30 -17.66 -16.92
N PRO A 219 0.52 -16.88 -16.18
CA PRO A 219 1.02 -15.62 -16.69
C PRO A 219 1.93 -15.88 -17.89
N LYS A 220 1.78 -15.08 -18.94
CA LYS A 220 2.69 -15.09 -20.09
C LYS A 220 3.60 -13.87 -20.04
N PRO A 221 4.85 -14.01 -20.49
CA PRO A 221 5.70 -12.85 -20.64
C PRO A 221 5.10 -11.88 -21.65
N LEU A 222 5.30 -10.59 -21.40
CA LEU A 222 4.92 -9.53 -22.32
C LEU A 222 5.51 -9.74 -23.73
N PHE A 223 6.77 -10.18 -23.78
CA PHE A 223 7.47 -10.53 -25.01
C PHE A 223 7.65 -12.05 -25.09
N PRO A 224 7.23 -12.71 -26.18
CA PRO A 224 7.40 -14.15 -26.36
C PRO A 224 8.85 -14.63 -26.16
N GLU A 225 9.84 -13.80 -26.50
CA GLU A 225 11.26 -14.12 -26.37
C GLU A 225 11.71 -14.35 -24.91
N TRP A 226 10.96 -13.81 -23.95
CA TRP A 226 11.23 -13.98 -22.52
C TRP A 226 10.74 -15.32 -21.96
N GLU A 227 10.06 -16.17 -22.74
CA GLU A 227 9.68 -17.53 -22.30
C GLU A 227 10.89 -18.39 -21.90
N THR A 228 12.08 -18.01 -22.37
CA THR A 228 13.35 -18.67 -22.04
C THR A 228 14.02 -18.17 -20.76
N LEU A 229 13.56 -17.03 -20.21
CA LEU A 229 14.07 -16.45 -18.98
C LEU A 229 13.43 -17.14 -17.77
N HIS A 230 14.11 -17.08 -16.62
CA HIS A 230 13.52 -17.60 -15.39
C HIS A 230 12.28 -16.77 -15.05
N ARG A 231 11.22 -17.43 -14.55
CA ARG A 231 9.92 -16.78 -14.27
C ARG A 231 10.08 -15.53 -13.41
N ASN A 232 10.95 -15.59 -12.40
CA ASN A 232 11.16 -14.48 -11.48
C ASN A 232 11.82 -13.25 -12.14
N ASP A 233 12.41 -13.40 -13.33
CA ASP A 233 13.09 -12.31 -14.04
C ASP A 233 12.10 -11.48 -14.87
N TRP A 234 11.17 -12.12 -15.58
CA TRP A 234 10.25 -11.44 -16.50
C TRP A 234 8.88 -11.10 -15.90
N LEU A 235 8.46 -11.80 -14.83
CA LEU A 235 7.13 -11.67 -14.24
C LEU A 235 6.83 -10.29 -13.64
N PRO A 236 7.75 -9.62 -12.90
CA PRO A 236 7.49 -8.27 -12.36
C PRO A 236 7.23 -7.25 -13.47
N ILE A 237 7.92 -7.41 -14.60
CA ILE A 237 7.82 -6.55 -15.77
C ILE A 237 6.51 -6.78 -16.53
N SER A 238 6.14 -8.05 -16.69
CA SER A 238 4.90 -8.39 -17.40
C SER A 238 3.69 -7.96 -16.57
N LEU A 239 3.77 -8.06 -15.24
CA LEU A 239 2.77 -7.49 -14.33
C LEU A 239 2.72 -5.98 -14.48
N ALA A 240 3.88 -5.32 -14.43
CA ALA A 240 4.02 -3.91 -14.68
C ALA A 240 3.24 -3.54 -15.94
N VAL A 241 3.64 -4.05 -17.12
CA VAL A 241 3.03 -3.73 -18.43
C VAL A 241 1.54 -4.12 -18.52
N HIS A 242 1.13 -5.24 -17.93
CA HIS A 242 -0.27 -5.66 -17.93
C HIS A 242 -1.18 -4.70 -17.14
N LEU A 243 -0.73 -4.22 -15.98
CA LEU A 243 -1.44 -3.19 -15.22
C LEU A 243 -1.65 -1.90 -16.04
N PHE A 244 -0.72 -1.56 -16.95
CA PHE A 244 -0.91 -0.42 -17.87
C PHE A 244 -1.92 -0.69 -19.00
N GLN A 245 -1.94 -1.90 -19.57
CA GLN A 245 -2.83 -2.23 -20.68
C GLN A 245 -4.31 -2.25 -20.27
N VAL A 246 -4.60 -2.73 -19.05
CA VAL A 246 -5.96 -2.79 -18.51
C VAL A 246 -6.57 -1.39 -18.33
N GLU A 247 -5.79 -0.41 -17.85
CA GLU A 247 -6.29 0.97 -17.69
C GLU A 247 -6.48 1.71 -19.02
N HIS A 248 -5.59 1.51 -20.01
CA HIS A 248 -5.75 2.13 -21.34
C HIS A 248 -7.06 1.68 -22.01
N ASN A 249 -7.40 0.40 -21.86
CA ASN A 249 -8.65 -0.16 -22.37
C ASN A 249 -9.88 0.22 -21.52
N GLN A 250 -9.75 0.73 -20.30
CA GLN A 250 -10.89 1.26 -19.54
C GLN A 250 -11.12 2.75 -19.80
N ALA A 251 -10.07 3.52 -20.08
CA ALA A 251 -10.15 4.94 -20.43
C ALA A 251 -10.68 5.21 -21.85
N GLN A 252 -10.54 4.26 -22.78
CA GLN A 252 -11.12 4.37 -24.13
C GLN A 252 -12.62 4.02 -24.21
N TYR A 253 -13.18 3.44 -23.15
CA TYR A 253 -14.56 2.94 -23.12
C TYR A 253 -15.45 3.69 -22.11
N ASN A 254 -14.95 4.78 -21.52
CA ASN A 254 -15.71 5.77 -20.74
C ASN A 254 -15.65 7.14 -21.43
#